data_AF-A0A5P5ZK19-F1
#
_entry.id   AF-A0A5P5ZK19-F1
#
_cell.length_a   1.000
_cell.length_b   1.000
_cell.length_c   1.000
_cell.angle_alpha   90.00
_cell.angle_beta   90.00
_cell.angle_gamma   90.00
#
_symmetry.space_group_name_H-M   'P 1'
#
loop_
_entity.id
_entity.type
_entity.pdbx_description
1 polymer ?
#
loop_
_entity_poly.entity_id
_entity_poly.type
_entity_poly.pdbx_seq_one_letter_code
_entity_poly.pdbx_strand_id
1 'polypeptide(L)'
;MQLRQSERRKAKIKMALQGPSGGGKSYSALLLGKGLANGDLSKVAVIDTENGSADLYAHLGNYNVITLKPPFTPENYIKAIEVCENAGMEVIVIDSISHEWDELLDFHSKLAGNSFTNWAKVTPRQKAFIDKILQAKAHVIATMRTKQDYVLNQKDGKFVPEKVGLKSVQRDGVDYEFTLVFDIDIKHFAVSSKDRTGLFAGKPDFIIKESTGTEILDWCNSSEKPTKDKDFLSASRLTRDEIGLRDVMTRMQESNSIAELLTLFKMYPSLQQDLKPHYEARKAFLQKMSNPQNYSNNGKL
;
A
#
# COMPACT_ATOMS: atom_id res chain seq x y z
N MET A 1 9.94 -10.41 27.82
CA MET A 1 10.38 -9.48 26.76
C MET A 1 11.90 -9.53 26.66
N GLN A 2 12.48 -9.51 25.46
CA GLN A 2 13.93 -9.51 25.23
C GLN A 2 14.28 -8.39 24.24
N LEU A 3 15.24 -7.53 24.59
CA LEU A 3 15.77 -6.49 23.70
C LEU A 3 16.73 -7.14 22.69
N ARG A 4 16.53 -6.89 21.39
CA ARG A 4 17.39 -7.40 20.32
C ARG A 4 17.70 -6.32 19.30
N GLN A 5 18.80 -6.48 18.56
CA GLN A 5 19.09 -5.66 17.39
C GLN A 5 18.06 -5.94 16.28
N SER A 6 17.65 -4.88 15.58
CA SER A 6 16.74 -4.99 14.45
C SER A 6 17.41 -5.66 13.28
N GLU A 7 16.69 -6.57 12.63
CA GLU A 7 17.13 -7.23 11.40
C GLU A 7 15.90 -7.65 10.60
N ARG A 8 15.93 -7.42 9.28
CA ARG A 8 14.92 -7.95 8.34
C ARG A 8 15.26 -9.41 8.08
N ARG A 9 14.72 -10.33 8.88
CA ARG A 9 14.83 -11.78 8.67
C ARG A 9 13.45 -12.37 8.50
N LYS A 10 13.16 -12.90 7.30
CA LYS A 10 11.94 -13.66 7.00
C LYS A 10 10.67 -12.90 7.42
N ALA A 11 10.60 -11.61 7.11
CA ALA A 11 9.43 -10.80 7.43
C ALA A 11 8.20 -11.38 6.72
N LYS A 12 7.03 -11.33 7.39
CA LYS A 12 5.76 -11.75 6.81
C LYS A 12 4.96 -10.53 6.43
N ILE A 13 4.94 -10.21 5.13
CA ILE A 13 4.24 -9.02 4.63
C ILE A 13 2.75 -9.09 4.97
N LYS A 14 2.22 -7.97 5.46
CA LYS A 14 0.79 -7.73 5.62
C LYS A 14 0.45 -6.62 4.65
N MET A 15 -0.28 -6.93 3.60
CA MET A 15 -0.61 -5.95 2.58
C MET A 15 -2.10 -5.93 2.28
N ALA A 16 -2.53 -4.84 1.66
CA ALA A 16 -3.90 -4.60 1.29
C ALA A 16 -4.02 -4.17 -0.17
N LEU A 17 -5.08 -4.63 -0.84
CA LEU A 17 -5.50 -4.17 -2.16
C LEU A 17 -6.87 -3.50 -2.02
N GLN A 18 -6.96 -2.21 -2.31
CA GLN A 18 -8.22 -1.48 -2.29
C GLN A 18 -8.61 -1.00 -3.68
N GLY A 19 -9.89 -1.05 -3.99
CA GLY A 19 -10.37 -0.65 -5.32
C GLY A 19 -11.84 -0.99 -5.56
N PRO A 20 -12.44 -0.44 -6.63
CA PRO A 20 -13.85 -0.63 -6.92
C PRO A 20 -14.13 -2.09 -7.30
N SER A 21 -15.42 -2.46 -7.34
CA SER A 21 -15.83 -3.70 -7.99
C SER A 21 -15.36 -3.71 -9.45
N GLY A 22 -14.94 -4.88 -9.94
CA GLY A 22 -14.36 -5.03 -11.28
C GLY A 22 -12.92 -4.54 -11.44
N GLY A 23 -12.30 -3.93 -10.42
CA GLY A 23 -10.91 -3.46 -10.50
C GLY A 23 -9.84 -4.57 -10.57
N GLY A 24 -10.21 -5.84 -10.41
CA GLY A 24 -9.27 -6.97 -10.51
C GLY A 24 -8.50 -7.28 -9.22
N LYS A 25 -9.07 -6.97 -8.04
CA LYS A 25 -8.45 -7.22 -6.72
C LYS A 25 -8.14 -8.70 -6.49
N SER A 26 -9.12 -9.58 -6.65
CA SER A 26 -9.00 -11.03 -6.42
C SER A 26 -7.94 -11.65 -7.33
N TYR A 27 -7.98 -11.32 -8.62
CA TYR A 27 -6.98 -11.73 -9.61
C TYR A 27 -5.57 -11.25 -9.23
N SER A 28 -5.43 -9.97 -8.89
CA SER A 28 -4.14 -9.38 -8.50
C SER A 28 -3.60 -10.00 -7.20
N ALA A 29 -4.48 -10.30 -6.23
CA ALA A 29 -4.12 -10.95 -4.98
C ALA A 29 -3.56 -12.37 -5.21
N LEU A 30 -4.16 -13.13 -6.13
CA LEU A 30 -3.66 -14.46 -6.49
C LEU A 30 -2.29 -14.38 -7.18
N LEU A 31 -2.07 -13.43 -8.09
CA LEU A 31 -0.76 -13.22 -8.72
C LEU A 31 0.32 -12.83 -7.69
N LEU A 32 0.01 -11.91 -6.79
CA LEU A 32 0.90 -11.55 -5.68
C LEU A 32 1.17 -12.75 -4.78
N GLY A 33 0.13 -13.50 -4.44
CA GLY A 33 0.25 -14.69 -3.61
C GLY A 33 1.14 -15.75 -4.25
N LYS A 34 1.02 -15.94 -5.56
CA LYS A 34 1.93 -16.80 -6.33
C LYS A 34 3.38 -16.37 -6.19
N GLY A 35 3.67 -15.09 -6.42
CA GLY A 35 5.03 -14.56 -6.29
C GLY A 35 5.58 -14.67 -4.85
N LEU A 36 4.74 -14.40 -3.85
CA LEU A 36 5.09 -14.52 -2.42
C LEU A 36 5.29 -15.97 -1.96
N ALA A 37 4.75 -16.94 -2.69
CA ALA A 37 4.93 -18.37 -2.46
C ALA A 37 6.01 -18.99 -3.36
N ASN A 38 6.95 -18.18 -3.90
CA ASN A 38 7.99 -18.64 -4.84
C ASN A 38 7.42 -19.40 -6.06
N GLY A 39 6.25 -19.01 -6.55
CA GLY A 39 5.57 -19.65 -7.68
C GLY A 39 4.69 -20.85 -7.30
N ASP A 40 4.77 -21.36 -6.06
CA ASP A 40 3.99 -22.51 -5.60
C ASP A 40 2.60 -22.08 -5.09
N LEU A 41 1.63 -22.08 -6.00
CA LEU A 41 0.26 -21.70 -5.69
C LEU A 41 -0.43 -22.65 -4.69
N SER A 42 0.08 -23.87 -4.50
CA SER A 42 -0.47 -24.82 -3.53
C SER A 42 -0.24 -24.40 -2.07
N LYS A 43 0.64 -23.42 -1.85
CA LYS A 43 0.90 -22.76 -0.55
C LYS A 43 0.04 -21.53 -0.31
N VAL A 44 -0.82 -21.17 -1.26
CA VAL A 44 -1.75 -20.04 -1.16
C VAL A 44 -3.11 -20.56 -0.75
N ALA A 45 -3.73 -19.90 0.24
CA ALA A 45 -5.12 -20.12 0.60
C ALA A 45 -5.93 -18.82 0.49
N VAL A 46 -7.11 -18.91 -0.11
CA VAL A 46 -8.07 -17.81 -0.22
C VAL A 46 -9.20 -18.04 0.77
N ILE A 47 -9.39 -17.09 1.69
CA ILE A 47 -10.59 -16.98 2.52
C ILE A 47 -11.60 -16.17 1.70
N ASP A 48 -12.53 -16.88 1.07
CA ASP A 48 -13.50 -16.33 0.13
C ASP A 48 -14.84 -16.01 0.82
N THR A 49 -15.22 -14.75 0.78
CA THR A 49 -16.50 -14.25 1.32
C THR A 49 -17.47 -13.82 0.21
N GLU A 50 -17.05 -13.96 -1.05
CA GLU A 50 -17.71 -13.54 -2.28
C GLU A 50 -18.43 -14.72 -2.96
N ASN A 51 -18.85 -15.72 -2.16
CA ASN A 51 -19.68 -16.86 -2.57
C ASN A 51 -19.10 -17.70 -3.73
N GLY A 52 -17.84 -18.11 -3.61
CA GLY A 52 -17.18 -18.99 -4.60
C GLY A 52 -16.53 -18.22 -5.75
N SER A 53 -16.34 -16.90 -5.61
CA SER A 53 -15.66 -16.09 -6.62
C SER A 53 -14.20 -16.51 -6.81
N ALA A 54 -13.57 -17.07 -5.76
CA ALA A 54 -12.21 -17.57 -5.84
C ALA A 54 -12.11 -18.63 -6.94
N ASP A 55 -13.01 -19.62 -6.95
CA ASP A 55 -12.98 -20.77 -7.87
C ASP A 55 -12.98 -20.38 -9.36
N LEU A 56 -13.49 -19.19 -9.72
CA LEU A 56 -13.44 -18.65 -11.09
C LEU A 56 -12.01 -18.48 -11.61
N TYR A 57 -11.04 -18.36 -10.72
CA TYR A 57 -9.63 -18.20 -11.03
C TYR A 57 -8.84 -19.52 -11.00
N ALA A 58 -9.49 -20.68 -10.96
CA ALA A 58 -8.82 -22.00 -10.93
C ALA A 58 -7.83 -22.20 -12.11
N HIS A 59 -8.05 -21.52 -13.24
CA HIS A 59 -7.14 -21.53 -14.39
C HIS A 59 -5.74 -20.95 -14.10
N LEU A 60 -5.57 -20.19 -13.01
CA LEU A 60 -4.27 -19.65 -12.58
C LEU A 60 -3.37 -20.71 -11.90
N GLY A 61 -3.96 -21.81 -11.46
CA GLY A 61 -3.27 -22.91 -10.79
C GLY A 61 -4.02 -23.42 -9.56
N ASN A 62 -3.45 -24.42 -8.89
CA ASN A 62 -4.06 -25.08 -7.74
C ASN A 62 -3.72 -24.33 -6.44
N TYR A 63 -4.61 -23.45 -5.98
CA TYR A 63 -4.61 -22.88 -4.62
C TYR A 63 -5.74 -23.50 -3.77
N ASN A 64 -5.70 -23.24 -2.47
CA ASN A 64 -6.70 -23.72 -1.52
C ASN A 64 -7.75 -22.64 -1.26
N VAL A 65 -8.98 -23.03 -0.94
CA VAL A 65 -10.08 -22.10 -0.67
C VAL A 65 -10.79 -22.48 0.62
N ILE A 66 -11.06 -21.49 1.45
CA ILE A 66 -12.01 -21.56 2.56
C ILE A 66 -13.16 -20.61 2.21
N THR A 67 -14.32 -21.16 1.85
CA THR A 67 -15.52 -20.36 1.63
C THR A 67 -16.17 -20.04 2.98
N LEU A 68 -16.16 -18.77 3.37
CA LEU A 68 -16.92 -18.26 4.49
C LEU A 68 -18.36 -17.94 4.05
N LYS A 69 -19.32 -18.34 4.88
CA LYS A 69 -20.73 -18.00 4.71
C LYS A 69 -21.15 -17.00 5.80
N PRO A 70 -22.19 -16.19 5.55
CA PRO A 70 -22.77 -15.34 6.60
C PRO A 70 -23.14 -16.16 7.85
N PRO A 71 -23.01 -15.57 9.06
CA PRO A 71 -22.57 -14.20 9.32
C PRO A 71 -21.04 -14.03 9.23
N PHE A 72 -20.59 -12.94 8.61
CA PHE A 72 -19.18 -12.64 8.34
C PHE A 72 -18.47 -12.06 9.57
N THR A 73 -18.58 -12.76 10.69
CA THR A 73 -18.10 -12.26 11.99
C THR A 73 -16.56 -12.25 12.08
N PRO A 74 -15.96 -11.30 12.81
CA PRO A 74 -14.51 -11.26 13.06
C PRO A 74 -13.97 -12.60 13.56
N GLU A 75 -14.72 -13.28 14.42
CA GLU A 75 -14.36 -14.57 15.00
C GLU A 75 -14.29 -15.70 13.97
N ASN A 76 -15.16 -15.68 12.94
CA ASN A 76 -15.11 -16.65 11.85
C ASN A 76 -13.89 -16.41 10.95
N TYR A 77 -13.53 -15.15 10.69
CA TYR A 77 -12.28 -14.83 9.97
C TYR A 77 -11.05 -15.27 10.75
N ILE A 78 -11.01 -15.02 12.08
CA ILE A 78 -9.90 -15.45 12.94
C ILE A 78 -9.71 -16.98 12.86
N LYS A 79 -10.80 -17.74 12.96
CA LYS A 79 -10.77 -19.21 12.81
C LYS A 79 -10.28 -19.63 11.42
N ALA A 80 -10.74 -18.97 10.36
CA ALA A 80 -10.28 -19.29 9.00
C ALA A 80 -8.78 -19.03 8.81
N ILE A 81 -8.26 -17.93 9.37
CA ILE A 81 -6.81 -17.65 9.38
C ILE A 81 -6.07 -18.76 10.13
N GLU A 82 -6.58 -19.20 11.29
CA GLU A 82 -5.97 -20.29 12.07
C GLU A 82 -5.96 -21.62 11.31
N VAL A 83 -7.03 -21.95 10.56
CA VAL A 83 -7.06 -23.13 9.70
C VAL A 83 -5.96 -23.06 8.64
N CYS A 84 -5.81 -21.91 7.97
CA CYS A 84 -4.73 -21.72 6.99
C CYS A 84 -3.33 -21.87 7.62
N GLU A 85 -3.11 -21.27 8.80
CA GLU A 85 -1.83 -21.38 9.52
C GLU A 85 -1.53 -22.82 9.92
N ASN A 86 -2.51 -23.55 10.44
CA ASN A 86 -2.37 -24.94 10.86
C ASN A 86 -2.16 -25.89 9.67
N ALA A 87 -2.72 -25.55 8.50
CA ALA A 87 -2.48 -26.26 7.24
C ALA A 87 -1.11 -25.94 6.61
N GLY A 88 -0.32 -25.04 7.23
CA GLY A 88 1.01 -24.67 6.74
C GLY A 88 1.00 -23.81 5.47
N MET A 89 -0.07 -23.04 5.26
CA MET A 89 -0.15 -22.08 4.15
C MET A 89 0.84 -20.94 4.35
N GLU A 90 1.54 -20.56 3.28
CA GLU A 90 2.56 -19.52 3.33
C GLU A 90 1.98 -18.13 3.03
N VAL A 91 0.90 -18.10 2.24
CA VAL A 91 0.17 -16.88 1.89
C VAL A 91 -1.32 -17.09 2.12
N ILE A 92 -1.94 -16.13 2.83
CA ILE A 92 -3.38 -16.09 3.07
C ILE A 92 -3.93 -14.86 2.35
N VAL A 93 -4.80 -15.07 1.37
CA VAL A 93 -5.61 -14.02 0.75
C VAL A 93 -6.93 -13.95 1.49
N ILE A 94 -7.34 -12.77 1.93
CA ILE A 94 -8.65 -12.53 2.55
C ILE A 94 -9.47 -11.67 1.60
N ASP A 95 -10.44 -12.29 0.93
CA ASP A 95 -11.26 -11.65 -0.09
C ASP A 95 -12.73 -11.66 0.33
N SER A 96 -13.25 -10.61 0.98
CA SER A 96 -12.62 -9.35 1.38
C SER A 96 -12.82 -9.11 2.88
N ILE A 97 -12.08 -8.13 3.42
CA ILE A 97 -12.28 -7.67 4.80
C ILE A 97 -13.44 -6.67 4.94
N SER A 98 -14.02 -6.22 3.82
CA SER A 98 -15.15 -5.29 3.83
C SER A 98 -16.44 -5.93 4.36
N HIS A 99 -16.65 -7.23 4.09
CA HIS A 99 -17.82 -7.95 4.62
C HIS A 99 -17.80 -8.08 6.15
N GLU A 100 -16.62 -8.20 6.77
CA GLU A 100 -16.48 -8.19 8.22
C GLU A 100 -16.90 -6.85 8.82
N TRP A 101 -16.52 -5.75 8.16
CA TRP A 101 -16.90 -4.43 8.62
C TRP A 101 -18.40 -4.18 8.48
N ASP A 102 -18.99 -4.58 7.36
CA ASP A 102 -20.44 -4.48 7.15
C ASP A 102 -21.23 -5.30 8.19
N GLU A 103 -20.77 -6.51 8.53
CA GLU A 103 -21.35 -7.32 9.61
C GLU A 103 -21.27 -6.60 10.97
N LEU A 104 -20.14 -5.96 11.29
CA LEU A 104 -20.00 -5.21 12.55
C LEU A 104 -20.89 -3.96 12.60
N LEU A 105 -21.08 -3.28 11.46
CA LEU A 105 -22.01 -2.15 11.36
C LEU A 105 -23.47 -2.62 11.52
N ASP A 106 -23.84 -3.74 10.92
CA ASP A 106 -25.18 -4.34 11.10
C ASP A 106 -25.39 -4.76 12.56
N PHE A 107 -24.41 -5.43 13.18
CA PHE A 107 -24.43 -5.75 14.60
C PHE A 107 -24.58 -4.50 15.48
N HIS A 108 -23.82 -3.43 15.20
CA HIS A 108 -23.94 -2.15 15.91
C HIS A 108 -25.36 -1.58 15.81
N SER A 109 -25.94 -1.57 14.60
CA SER A 109 -27.26 -1.00 14.33
C SER A 109 -28.39 -1.69 15.11
N LYS A 110 -28.21 -2.98 15.44
CA LYS A 110 -29.18 -3.79 16.20
C LYS A 110 -29.08 -3.59 17.72
N LEU A 111 -28.06 -2.89 18.22
CA LEU A 111 -27.89 -2.66 19.65
C LEU A 111 -28.76 -1.49 20.13
N ALA A 112 -29.60 -1.73 21.14
CA ALA A 112 -30.34 -0.68 21.83
C ALA A 112 -29.41 0.21 22.67
N GLY A 113 -29.81 1.46 22.92
CA GLY A 113 -29.10 2.40 23.78
C GLY A 113 -28.19 3.38 23.03
N ASN A 114 -27.23 3.95 23.74
CA ASN A 114 -26.39 5.02 23.20
C ASN A 114 -25.31 4.47 22.24
N SER A 115 -25.26 5.04 21.02
CA SER A 115 -24.31 4.65 19.96
C SER A 115 -22.84 4.65 20.41
N PHE A 116 -22.41 5.65 21.18
CA PHE A 116 -21.04 5.76 21.69
C PHE A 116 -20.70 4.58 22.61
N THR A 117 -21.61 4.22 23.51
CA THR A 117 -21.40 3.05 24.40
C THR A 117 -21.45 1.72 23.65
N ASN A 118 -22.23 1.63 22.57
CA ASN A 118 -22.31 0.42 21.75
C ASN A 118 -21.01 0.12 21.01
N TRP A 119 -20.22 1.13 20.65
CA TRP A 119 -18.90 0.94 20.05
C TRP A 119 -17.93 0.17 20.96
N ALA A 120 -18.12 0.19 22.28
CA ALA A 120 -17.33 -0.63 23.21
C ALA A 120 -17.55 -2.14 23.02
N LYS A 121 -18.67 -2.56 22.39
CA LYS A 121 -18.96 -3.96 22.05
C LYS A 121 -18.44 -4.37 20.67
N VAL A 122 -18.19 -3.39 19.80
CA VAL A 122 -17.79 -3.59 18.39
C VAL A 122 -16.27 -3.49 18.23
N THR A 123 -15.69 -2.41 18.76
CA THR A 123 -14.27 -2.09 18.60
C THR A 123 -13.32 -3.22 19.03
N PRO A 124 -13.53 -3.89 20.18
CA PRO A 124 -12.65 -4.99 20.58
C PRO A 124 -12.65 -6.17 19.59
N ARG A 125 -13.80 -6.48 18.98
CA ARG A 125 -13.93 -7.60 18.04
C ARG A 125 -13.20 -7.31 16.73
N GLN A 126 -13.39 -6.11 16.18
CA GLN A 126 -12.64 -5.67 15.01
C GLN A 126 -11.14 -5.64 15.28
N LYS A 127 -10.74 -5.10 16.45
CA LYS A 127 -9.34 -5.04 16.83
C LYS A 127 -8.72 -6.43 16.91
N ALA A 128 -9.43 -7.40 17.52
CA ALA A 128 -8.96 -8.78 17.58
C ALA A 128 -8.73 -9.39 16.17
N PHE A 129 -9.60 -9.07 15.21
CA PHE A 129 -9.44 -9.51 13.83
C PHE A 129 -8.23 -8.86 13.13
N ILE A 130 -8.08 -7.54 13.23
CA ILE A 130 -6.91 -6.84 12.69
C ILE A 130 -5.62 -7.35 13.35
N ASP A 131 -5.59 -7.47 14.68
CA ASP A 131 -4.46 -8.02 15.42
C ASP A 131 -4.11 -9.43 14.95
N LYS A 132 -5.11 -10.28 14.67
CA LYS A 132 -4.89 -11.63 14.11
C LYS A 132 -4.24 -11.58 12.73
N ILE A 133 -4.68 -10.68 11.84
CA ILE A 133 -4.03 -10.47 10.53
C ILE A 133 -2.56 -10.08 10.71
N LEU A 134 -2.30 -9.08 11.55
CA LEU A 134 -0.97 -8.53 11.78
C LEU A 134 -0.01 -9.54 12.41
N GLN A 135 -0.51 -10.41 13.28
CA GLN A 135 0.28 -11.42 13.99
C GLN A 135 0.38 -12.76 13.26
N ALA A 136 -0.32 -12.95 12.13
CA ALA A 136 -0.31 -14.22 11.42
C ALA A 136 1.12 -14.62 10.97
N LYS A 137 1.42 -15.91 11.01
CA LYS A 137 2.74 -16.49 10.65
C LYS A 137 2.95 -16.59 9.13
N ALA A 138 1.90 -16.35 8.35
CA ALA A 138 1.89 -16.32 6.89
C ALA A 138 1.97 -14.88 6.34
N HIS A 139 2.33 -14.72 5.07
CA HIS A 139 2.06 -13.49 4.34
C HIS A 139 0.54 -13.30 4.23
N VAL A 140 0.04 -12.08 4.35
CA VAL A 140 -1.40 -11.80 4.25
C VAL A 140 -1.64 -10.73 3.19
N ILE A 141 -2.58 -11.02 2.28
CA ILE A 141 -3.11 -10.07 1.30
C ILE A 141 -4.60 -9.89 1.61
N ALA A 142 -4.98 -8.74 2.15
CA ALA A 142 -6.38 -8.39 2.35
C ALA A 142 -6.92 -7.61 1.14
N THR A 143 -8.14 -7.88 0.70
CA THR A 143 -8.82 -7.01 -0.26
C THR A 143 -9.85 -6.13 0.45
N MET A 144 -9.99 -4.89 -0.03
CA MET A 144 -10.99 -3.93 0.43
C MET A 144 -11.79 -3.42 -0.76
N ARG A 145 -13.11 -3.46 -0.64
CA ARG A 145 -14.00 -2.78 -1.59
C ARG A 145 -13.94 -1.29 -1.31
N THR A 146 -14.07 -0.47 -2.34
CA THR A 146 -14.24 0.98 -2.17
C THR A 146 -15.64 1.39 -2.60
N LYS A 147 -16.24 2.34 -1.87
CA LYS A 147 -17.47 3.00 -2.31
C LYS A 147 -17.12 3.88 -3.51
N GLN A 148 -17.98 3.86 -4.51
CA GLN A 148 -17.98 4.89 -5.52
C GLN A 148 -18.73 6.08 -4.94
N ASP A 149 -18.03 6.92 -4.18
CA ASP A 149 -18.62 8.15 -3.68
C ASP A 149 -18.67 9.15 -4.85
N TYR A 150 -19.89 9.49 -5.25
CA TYR A 150 -20.17 10.59 -6.17
C TYR A 150 -20.48 11.81 -5.31
N VAL A 151 -19.66 12.86 -5.40
CA VAL A 151 -19.99 14.15 -4.80
C VAL A 151 -20.59 14.99 -5.91
N LEU A 152 -21.75 15.56 -5.65
CA LEU A 152 -22.36 16.50 -6.58
C LEU A 152 -21.59 17.82 -6.50
N ASN A 153 -20.67 18.04 -7.44
CA ASN A 153 -19.99 19.32 -7.60
C ASN A 153 -20.84 20.25 -8.46
N GLN A 154 -21.04 21.48 -8.00
CA GLN A 154 -21.78 22.47 -8.76
C GLN A 154 -20.84 23.11 -9.80
N LYS A 155 -21.00 22.75 -11.07
CA LYS A 155 -20.37 23.43 -12.22
C LYS A 155 -21.47 24.15 -12.99
N ASP A 156 -21.31 25.46 -13.18
CA ASP A 156 -22.25 26.31 -13.92
C ASP A 156 -23.71 26.22 -13.42
N GLY A 157 -23.91 26.19 -12.10
CA GLY A 157 -25.24 26.12 -11.49
C GLY A 157 -25.93 24.75 -11.61
N LYS A 158 -25.33 23.77 -12.29
CA LYS A 158 -25.83 22.39 -12.37
C LYS A 158 -25.02 21.48 -11.45
N PHE A 159 -25.71 20.60 -10.73
CA PHE A 159 -25.07 19.53 -9.97
C PHE A 159 -24.53 18.47 -10.93
N VAL A 160 -23.21 18.36 -11.01
CA VAL A 160 -22.52 17.33 -11.77
C VAL A 160 -21.94 16.33 -10.77
N PRO A 161 -22.34 15.05 -10.82
CA PRO A 161 -21.70 14.02 -10.00
C PRO A 161 -20.23 13.88 -10.43
N GLU A 162 -19.34 14.28 -9.54
CA GLU A 162 -17.90 14.10 -9.64
C GLU A 162 -17.50 12.93 -8.74
N LYS A 163 -16.70 12.00 -9.26
CA LYS A 163 -16.24 10.84 -8.51
C LYS A 163 -15.16 11.30 -7.53
N VAL A 164 -15.52 11.52 -6.27
CA VAL A 164 -14.57 12.05 -5.28
C VAL A 164 -14.10 10.91 -4.41
N GLY A 165 -12.90 10.43 -4.69
CA GLY A 165 -12.18 9.49 -3.83
C GLY A 165 -12.80 8.10 -3.75
N LEU A 166 -11.96 7.08 -3.91
CA LEU A 166 -12.36 5.70 -3.62
C LEU A 166 -12.22 5.47 -2.11
N LYS A 167 -13.20 5.87 -1.29
CA LYS A 167 -13.14 5.55 0.15
C LYS A 167 -13.34 4.05 0.35
N SER A 168 -12.43 3.41 1.07
CA SER A 168 -12.56 1.99 1.41
C SER A 168 -13.76 1.72 2.32
N VAL A 169 -14.45 0.60 2.09
CA VAL A 169 -15.50 0.07 2.96
C VAL A 169 -14.81 -0.64 4.11
N GLN A 170 -14.34 0.16 5.06
CA GLN A 170 -13.68 -0.29 6.29
C GLN A 170 -13.69 0.86 7.31
N ARG A 171 -13.41 0.57 8.58
CA ARG A 171 -13.15 1.60 9.59
C ARG A 171 -11.97 2.46 9.19
N ASP A 172 -12.13 3.77 9.39
CA ASP A 172 -11.09 4.76 9.15
C ASP A 172 -9.78 4.36 9.88
N GLY A 173 -8.71 4.28 9.10
CA GLY A 173 -7.35 4.03 9.57
C GLY A 173 -6.89 2.57 9.60
N VAL A 174 -7.73 1.60 9.23
CA VAL A 174 -7.30 0.19 9.11
C VAL A 174 -6.23 0.00 8.02
N ASP A 175 -6.26 0.82 6.97
CA ASP A 175 -5.20 0.90 5.96
C ASP A 175 -3.82 1.29 6.57
N TYR A 176 -3.82 2.07 7.66
CA TYR A 176 -2.60 2.40 8.42
C TYR A 176 -1.98 1.23 9.19
N GLU A 177 -2.64 0.07 9.25
CA GLU A 177 -2.10 -1.12 9.90
C GLU A 177 -1.23 -1.98 8.95
N PHE A 178 -1.52 -1.96 7.65
CA PHE A 178 -0.79 -2.78 6.66
C PHE A 178 0.62 -2.25 6.35
N THR A 179 1.56 -3.11 5.96
CA THR A 179 2.91 -2.68 5.55
C THR A 179 2.89 -1.99 4.18
N LEU A 180 2.01 -2.45 3.30
CA LEU A 180 1.88 -2.02 1.91
C LEU A 180 0.39 -1.97 1.53
N VAL A 181 -0.04 -0.90 0.86
CA VAL A 181 -1.41 -0.75 0.34
C VAL A 181 -1.33 -0.33 -1.11
N PHE A 182 -1.98 -1.11 -1.97
CA PHE A 182 -2.17 -0.78 -3.39
C PHE A 182 -3.61 -0.36 -3.66
N ASP A 183 -3.74 0.78 -4.33
CA ASP A 183 -4.99 1.29 -4.86
C ASP A 183 -5.09 0.85 -6.32
N ILE A 184 -6.07 -0.01 -6.61
CA ILE A 184 -6.29 -0.57 -7.94
C ILE A 184 -7.49 0.12 -8.57
N ASP A 185 -7.31 0.65 -9.78
CA ASP A 185 -8.37 1.30 -10.54
C ASP A 185 -9.17 0.31 -11.42
N ILE A 186 -10.17 0.84 -12.15
CA ILE A 186 -11.02 0.01 -13.01
C ILE A 186 -10.30 -0.51 -14.27
N LYS A 187 -9.14 0.05 -14.59
CA LYS A 187 -8.29 -0.36 -15.71
C LYS A 187 -7.18 -1.33 -15.24
N HIS A 188 -7.25 -1.79 -13.99
CA HIS A 188 -6.30 -2.71 -13.36
C HIS A 188 -4.91 -2.12 -13.10
N PHE A 189 -4.77 -0.80 -13.16
CA PHE A 189 -3.55 -0.12 -12.74
C PHE A 189 -3.54 0.04 -11.23
N ALA A 190 -2.41 -0.29 -10.62
CA ALA A 190 -2.13 -0.17 -9.21
C ALA A 190 -1.19 1.01 -8.96
N VAL A 191 -1.47 1.76 -7.90
CA VAL A 191 -0.55 2.74 -7.31
C VAL A 191 -0.41 2.46 -5.82
N SER A 192 0.77 2.70 -5.27
CA SER A 192 0.99 2.58 -3.83
C SER A 192 0.49 3.80 -3.08
N SER A 193 -0.58 3.67 -2.31
CA SER A 193 -1.04 4.70 -1.36
C SER A 193 -0.28 4.66 -0.04
N LYS A 194 0.35 3.53 0.28
CA LYS A 194 1.21 3.37 1.45
C LYS A 194 2.24 2.28 1.20
N ASP A 195 3.50 2.58 1.49
CA ASP A 195 4.58 1.62 1.29
C ASP A 195 5.71 1.84 2.32
N ARG A 196 5.89 0.86 3.21
CA ARG A 196 7.02 0.81 4.15
C ARG A 196 8.21 0.00 3.61
N THR A 197 8.08 -0.62 2.45
CA THR A 197 9.14 -1.39 1.79
C THR A 197 10.09 -0.51 0.99
N GLY A 198 9.59 0.63 0.48
CA GLY A 198 10.34 1.51 -0.43
C GLY A 198 10.41 0.99 -1.86
N LEU A 199 9.72 -0.12 -2.16
CA LEU A 199 9.71 -0.75 -3.47
C LEU A 199 8.78 -0.04 -4.46
N PHE A 200 7.73 0.65 -4.00
CA PHE A 200 6.66 1.15 -4.87
C PHE A 200 6.32 2.63 -4.64
N ALA A 201 6.74 3.22 -3.51
CA ALA A 201 6.53 4.62 -3.20
C ALA A 201 7.04 5.55 -4.32
N GLY A 202 6.17 6.44 -4.82
CA GLY A 202 6.53 7.43 -5.85
C GLY A 202 6.80 6.85 -7.25
N LYS A 203 6.61 5.54 -7.46
CA LYS A 203 6.72 4.91 -8.78
C LYS A 203 5.44 5.16 -9.61
N PRO A 204 5.55 5.14 -10.96
CA PRO A 204 4.38 5.16 -11.83
C PRO A 204 3.41 4.02 -11.53
N ASP A 205 2.16 4.25 -11.92
CA ASP A 205 1.10 3.27 -11.97
C ASP A 205 1.49 2.04 -12.82
N PHE A 206 1.18 0.84 -12.31
CA PHE A 206 1.66 -0.42 -12.88
C PHE A 206 0.59 -1.51 -12.80
N ILE A 207 0.73 -2.55 -13.62
CA ILE A 207 -0.14 -3.74 -13.53
C ILE A 207 0.55 -4.75 -12.61
N ILE A 208 -0.17 -5.21 -11.59
CA ILE A 208 0.30 -6.24 -10.66
C ILE A 208 0.54 -7.55 -11.42
N LYS A 209 1.71 -8.15 -11.22
CA LYS A 209 2.13 -9.41 -11.82
C LYS A 209 2.66 -10.36 -10.75
N GLU A 210 2.87 -11.63 -11.12
CA GLU A 210 3.59 -12.59 -10.27
C GLU A 210 4.95 -12.05 -9.81
N SER A 211 5.69 -11.41 -10.72
CA SER A 211 6.99 -10.78 -10.41
C SER A 211 6.90 -9.69 -9.34
N THR A 212 5.77 -9.01 -9.20
CA THR A 212 5.54 -8.04 -8.11
C THR A 212 5.55 -8.75 -6.75
N GLY A 213 4.94 -9.94 -6.67
CA GLY A 213 4.97 -10.76 -5.46
C GLY A 213 6.38 -11.27 -5.14
N THR A 214 7.15 -11.64 -6.17
CA THR A 214 8.56 -12.03 -6.02
C THR A 214 9.42 -10.88 -5.49
N GLU A 215 9.28 -9.66 -6.02
CA GLU A 215 10.01 -8.48 -5.54
C GLU A 215 9.74 -8.21 -4.05
N ILE A 216 8.48 -8.37 -3.61
CA ILE A 216 8.09 -8.23 -2.20
C ILE A 216 8.69 -9.36 -1.35
N LEU A 217 8.72 -10.59 -1.86
CA LEU A 217 9.29 -11.73 -1.17
C LEU A 217 10.80 -11.58 -0.96
N ASP A 218 11.51 -11.13 -1.99
CA ASP A 218 12.94 -10.85 -1.94
C ASP A 218 13.24 -9.76 -0.89
N TRP A 219 12.43 -8.70 -0.88
CA TRP A 219 12.50 -7.69 0.18
C TRP A 219 12.27 -8.29 1.57
N CYS A 220 11.26 -9.15 1.74
CA CYS A 220 10.97 -9.81 3.02
C CYS A 220 12.12 -10.70 3.53
N ASN A 221 12.87 -11.31 2.62
CA ASN A 221 13.95 -12.25 2.91
C ASN A 221 15.34 -11.60 2.99
N SER A 222 15.51 -10.43 2.38
CA SER A 222 16.78 -9.72 2.40
C SER A 222 17.15 -9.24 3.80
N SER A 223 18.30 -9.72 4.29
CA SER A 223 18.90 -9.24 5.53
C SER A 223 19.69 -7.97 5.26
N GLU A 224 19.12 -6.81 5.55
CA GLU A 224 19.94 -5.60 5.68
C GLU A 224 20.81 -5.72 6.94
N LYS A 225 22.05 -6.16 6.77
CA LYS A 225 23.15 -5.42 7.39
C LYS A 225 23.56 -4.37 6.36
N PRO A 226 23.68 -3.08 6.70
CA PRO A 226 24.40 -2.15 5.85
C PRO A 226 25.88 -2.57 5.89
N THR A 227 26.28 -3.50 5.04
CA THR A 227 27.69 -3.75 4.78
C THR A 227 28.16 -2.64 3.87
N LYS A 228 29.01 -1.76 4.43
CA LYS A 228 30.02 -1.08 3.62
C LYS A 228 30.72 -2.16 2.80
N ASP A 229 30.86 -1.87 1.51
CA ASP A 229 31.62 -2.61 0.51
C ASP A 229 31.00 -3.90 -0.08
N LYS A 230 30.47 -3.68 -1.29
CA LYS A 230 30.78 -4.36 -2.56
C LYS A 230 29.85 -5.45 -3.12
N ASP A 231 29.67 -5.26 -4.43
CA ASP A 231 29.42 -6.21 -5.51
C ASP A 231 28.00 -6.76 -5.71
N PHE A 232 27.29 -6.21 -6.69
CA PHE A 232 26.67 -7.00 -7.75
C PHE A 232 26.66 -6.22 -9.09
N LEU A 233 27.51 -6.66 -10.02
CA LEU A 233 27.25 -6.62 -11.46
C LEU A 233 25.92 -7.38 -11.67
N SER A 234 24.92 -6.90 -12.41
CA SER A 234 24.97 -6.74 -13.86
C SER A 234 23.71 -6.03 -14.41
N ALA A 235 23.91 -5.34 -15.54
CA ALA A 235 22.92 -4.90 -16.54
C ALA A 235 22.24 -3.53 -16.38
N SER A 236 23.02 -2.45 -16.51
CA SER A 236 22.83 -1.45 -17.60
C SER A 236 23.95 -0.41 -17.50
N ARG A 237 24.72 -0.21 -18.58
CA ARG A 237 25.85 0.72 -18.63
C ARG A 237 25.34 2.17 -18.51
N LEU A 238 25.47 2.74 -17.33
CA LEU A 238 25.59 4.19 -17.14
C LEU A 238 26.93 4.41 -16.44
N THR A 239 27.70 5.39 -16.93
CA THR A 239 29.04 5.65 -16.43
C THR A 239 28.98 6.20 -15.00
N ARG A 240 30.04 5.97 -14.22
CA ARG A 240 30.10 6.30 -12.78
C ARG A 240 29.86 7.78 -12.50
N ASP A 241 30.20 8.63 -13.47
CA ASP A 241 30.01 10.08 -13.40
C ASP A 241 28.53 10.50 -13.62
N GLU A 242 27.78 9.76 -14.45
CA GLU A 242 26.35 10.02 -14.71
C GLU A 242 25.45 9.65 -13.51
N ILE A 243 25.84 8.65 -12.73
CA ILE A 243 25.13 8.24 -11.50
C ILE A 243 25.33 9.29 -10.40
N GLY A 244 26.56 9.81 -10.26
CA GLY A 244 26.85 10.91 -9.33
C GLY A 244 26.12 12.19 -9.71
N LEU A 245 26.05 12.50 -11.01
CA LEU A 245 25.34 13.69 -11.49
C LEU A 245 23.83 13.64 -11.21
N ARG A 246 23.18 12.48 -11.40
CA ARG A 246 21.74 12.32 -11.13
C ARG A 246 21.39 12.46 -9.65
N ASP A 247 22.17 11.84 -8.75
CA ASP A 247 21.95 11.96 -7.30
C ASP A 247 22.10 13.41 -6.83
N VAL A 248 23.10 14.12 -7.37
CA VAL A 248 23.28 15.55 -7.08
C VAL A 248 22.11 16.38 -7.63
N MET A 249 21.63 16.11 -8.86
CA MET A 249 20.46 16.79 -9.42
C MET A 249 19.19 16.58 -8.57
N THR A 250 18.95 15.36 -8.07
CA THR A 250 17.82 15.07 -7.17
C THR A 250 17.92 15.88 -5.88
N ARG A 251 19.09 15.90 -5.23
CA ARG A 251 19.29 16.71 -4.00
C ARG A 251 19.16 18.21 -4.24
N MET A 252 19.52 18.70 -5.42
CA MET A 252 19.26 20.09 -5.80
C MET A 252 17.76 20.38 -5.91
N GLN A 253 16.98 19.46 -6.48
CA GLN A 253 15.52 19.61 -6.54
C GLN A 253 14.85 19.58 -5.17
N GLU A 254 15.43 18.88 -4.20
CA GLU A 254 14.92 18.76 -2.83
C GLU A 254 15.40 19.90 -1.92
N SER A 255 16.38 20.70 -2.34
CA SER A 255 16.92 21.81 -1.54
C SER A 255 15.84 22.84 -1.25
N ASN A 256 15.72 23.25 0.02
CA ASN A 256 14.64 24.13 0.50
C ASN A 256 15.10 25.57 0.72
N SER A 257 16.40 25.85 0.57
CA SER A 257 16.95 27.20 0.65
C SER A 257 17.99 27.46 -0.44
N ILE A 258 18.15 28.72 -0.81
CA ILE A 258 19.19 29.14 -1.79
C ILE A 258 20.60 28.89 -1.22
N ALA A 259 20.79 28.98 0.10
CA ALA A 259 22.06 28.74 0.76
C ALA A 259 22.49 27.26 0.69
N GLU A 260 21.55 26.35 0.94
CA GLU A 260 21.76 24.90 0.81
C GLU A 260 22.04 24.52 -0.66
N LEU A 261 21.23 25.03 -1.59
CA LEU A 261 21.40 24.81 -3.02
C LEU A 261 22.77 25.30 -3.54
N LEU A 262 23.24 26.46 -3.07
CA LEU A 262 24.55 27.02 -3.41
C LEU A 262 25.70 26.18 -2.83
N THR A 263 25.54 25.68 -1.61
CA THR A 263 26.51 24.80 -0.96
C THR A 263 26.66 23.51 -1.75
N LEU A 264 25.54 22.91 -2.15
CA LEU A 264 25.51 21.69 -2.95
C LEU A 264 26.15 21.89 -4.33
N PHE A 265 25.88 23.01 -5.00
CA PHE A 265 26.50 23.35 -6.29
C PHE A 265 28.03 23.55 -6.18
N LYS A 266 28.52 24.11 -5.07
CA LYS A 266 29.96 24.33 -4.84
C LYS A 266 30.72 23.06 -4.45
N MET A 267 30.06 22.06 -3.85
CA MET A 267 30.69 20.80 -3.45
C MET A 267 31.16 19.92 -4.62
N TYR A 268 30.69 20.19 -5.84
CA TYR A 268 31.05 19.41 -7.04
C TYR A 268 31.65 20.29 -8.16
N PRO A 269 32.87 20.84 -7.98
CA PRO A 269 33.48 21.76 -8.96
C PRO A 269 33.62 21.18 -10.37
N SER A 270 33.91 19.87 -10.47
CA SER A 270 34.09 19.17 -11.75
C SER A 270 32.79 18.98 -12.53
N LEU A 271 31.62 19.10 -11.89
CA LEU A 271 30.29 18.89 -12.49
C LEU A 271 29.49 20.19 -12.64
N GLN A 272 30.09 21.35 -12.33
CA GLN A 272 29.36 22.63 -12.31
C GLN A 272 28.78 23.02 -13.67
N GLN A 273 29.44 22.66 -14.77
CA GLN A 273 28.96 22.97 -16.12
C GLN A 273 27.61 22.27 -16.39
N ASP A 274 27.48 21.01 -15.97
CA ASP A 274 26.27 20.20 -16.17
C ASP A 274 25.18 20.50 -15.15
N LEU A 275 25.55 20.90 -13.93
CA LEU A 275 24.60 21.23 -12.86
C LEU A 275 24.03 22.66 -12.97
N LYS A 276 24.67 23.55 -13.72
CA LYS A 276 24.30 24.98 -13.80
C LYS A 276 22.84 25.22 -14.23
N PRO A 277 22.28 24.54 -15.25
CA PRO A 277 20.87 24.72 -15.63
C PRO A 277 19.90 24.34 -14.50
N HIS A 278 20.20 23.26 -13.77
CA HIS A 278 19.40 22.77 -12.66
C HIS A 278 19.47 23.70 -11.44
N TYR A 279 20.67 24.23 -11.17
CA TYR A 279 20.90 25.25 -10.15
C TYR A 279 20.06 26.50 -10.42
N GLU A 280 20.12 27.03 -11.65
CA GLU A 280 19.41 28.25 -12.03
C GLU A 280 17.89 28.05 -11.97
N ALA A 281 17.38 26.91 -12.46
CA ALA A 281 15.96 26.57 -12.41
C ALA A 281 15.44 26.48 -10.97
N ARG A 282 16.13 25.75 -10.08
CA ARG A 282 15.70 25.63 -8.68
C ARG A 282 15.86 26.94 -7.92
N LYS A 283 16.93 27.69 -8.16
CA LYS A 283 17.12 29.01 -7.54
C LYS A 283 16.00 29.98 -7.90
N ALA A 284 15.61 30.03 -9.18
CA ALA A 284 14.49 30.86 -9.64
C ALA A 284 13.16 30.45 -8.98
N PHE A 285 12.91 29.15 -8.80
CA PHE A 285 11.75 28.64 -8.08
C PHE A 285 11.73 29.09 -6.60
N LEU A 286 12.84 28.90 -5.88
CA LEU A 286 12.95 29.29 -4.47
C LEU A 286 12.83 30.81 -4.28
N GLN A 287 13.34 31.61 -5.23
CA GLN A 287 13.19 33.08 -5.20
C GLN A 287 11.73 33.51 -5.41
N LYS A 288 10.98 32.84 -6.29
CA LYS A 288 9.54 33.10 -6.45
C LYS A 288 8.73 32.76 -5.20
N MET A 289 9.10 31.68 -4.50
CA MET A 289 8.47 31.31 -3.22
C MET A 289 8.83 32.25 -2.07
N SER A 290 9.98 32.92 -2.14
CA SER A 290 10.45 33.85 -1.10
C SER A 290 9.94 35.29 -1.28
N ASN A 291 9.15 35.55 -2.34
CA ASN A 291 8.68 36.90 -2.66
C ASN A 291 7.43 37.28 -1.81
N PRO A 292 7.47 38.35 -1.00
CA PRO A 292 6.38 38.68 -0.06
C PRO A 292 5.04 39.09 -0.69
N GLN A 293 4.96 39.23 -2.02
CA GLN A 293 3.74 39.68 -2.71
C GLN A 293 2.72 38.58 -3.01
N ASN A 294 2.99 37.31 -2.65
CA ASN A 294 2.04 36.20 -2.84
C ASN A 294 1.20 35.86 -1.61
N TYR A 295 1.23 36.68 -0.55
CA TYR A 295 0.23 36.59 0.51
C TYR A 295 -1.05 37.29 0.05
N SER A 296 -2.06 36.49 -0.30
CA SER A 296 -3.44 36.95 -0.52
C SER A 296 -3.93 37.75 0.69
N ASN A 297 -4.25 39.03 0.47
CA ASN A 297 -5.04 39.86 1.37
C ASN A 297 -6.51 39.36 1.38
N ASN A 298 -6.79 38.21 1.98
CA ASN A 298 -8.17 37.79 2.26
C ASN A 298 -8.52 38.01 3.72
N GLY A 299 -8.51 39.28 4.12
CA GLY A 299 -8.91 39.72 5.46
C GLY A 299 -9.09 41.21 5.55
N LYS A 300 -10.11 41.75 4.85
CA LYS A 300 -10.82 43.00 5.17
C LYS A 300 -11.95 43.25 4.16
N LEU A 301 -13.15 42.81 4.51
CA LEU A 301 -14.38 43.60 4.65
C LEU A 301 -15.49 42.70 5.15
#